data_AF-A0A7V9URR8-F1
#
_entry.id   AF-A0A7V9URR8-F1
#
_cell.length_a   1.000
_cell.length_b   1.000
_cell.length_c   1.000
_cell.angle_alpha   90.00
_cell.angle_beta   90.00
_cell.angle_gamma   90.00
#
_symmetry.space_group_name_H-M   'P 1'
#
loop_
_entity.id
_entity.type
_entity.pdbx_description
1 polymer ?
#
loop_
_entity_poly.entity_id
_entity_poly.type
_entity_poly.pdbx_seq_one_letter_code
_entity_poly.pdbx_strand_id
1 'polypeptide(L)'
;MSNHLIEVMKAGQSIWYDNIRRAMLDTGDLKKKIDEDDLRGVTSNPTIFEKAITGSTDYDEQMRTLVQQGASVNDIYEALVLADIGRAADILKPVYDKTDGVDGYISLEVNPRLAYDTRG
;
A
#
# COMPACT_ATOMS: atom_id res chain seq x y z
N MET A 1 18.61 -6.75 -22.01
CA MET A 1 17.46 -5.92 -22.44
C MET A 1 17.33 -4.77 -21.44
N SER A 2 16.99 -3.56 -21.89
CA SER A 2 16.79 -2.42 -20.98
C SER A 2 15.47 -2.57 -20.23
N ASN A 3 15.45 -2.19 -18.94
CA ASN A 3 14.21 -2.07 -18.19
C ASN A 3 13.54 -0.74 -18.57
N HIS A 4 12.42 -0.80 -19.31
CA HIS A 4 11.74 0.40 -19.78
C HIS A 4 11.19 1.27 -18.65
N LEU A 5 10.90 0.70 -17.47
CA LEU A 5 10.45 1.47 -16.30
C LEU A 5 11.55 2.43 -15.82
N ILE A 6 12.80 1.97 -15.79
CA ILE A 6 13.96 2.79 -15.45
C ILE A 6 14.22 3.87 -16.52
N GLU A 7 13.94 3.58 -17.79
CA GLU A 7 14.13 4.57 -18.87
C GLU A 7 13.16 5.76 -18.74
N VAL A 8 11.92 5.54 -18.28
CA VAL A 8 10.94 6.62 -18.04
C VAL A 8 11.44 7.61 -16.99
N MET A 9 12.19 7.14 -15.99
CA MET A 9 12.79 8.01 -14.96
C MET A 9 13.75 9.04 -15.55
N LYS A 10 14.40 8.75 -16.69
CA LYS A 10 15.28 9.72 -17.38
C LYS A 10 14.51 10.91 -17.95
N ALA A 11 13.20 10.77 -18.14
CA ALA A 11 12.30 11.86 -18.51
C ALA A 11 11.73 12.61 -17.28
N GLY A 12 12.14 12.25 -16.05
CA GLY A 12 11.68 12.89 -14.82
C GLY A 12 10.31 12.43 -14.33
N GLN A 13 9.82 11.27 -14.79
CA GLN A 13 8.51 10.71 -14.41
C GLN A 13 8.68 9.52 -13.46
N SER A 14 8.15 9.64 -12.25
CA SER A 14 8.09 8.55 -11.27
C SER A 14 7.02 7.52 -11.61
N ILE A 15 7.34 6.24 -11.46
CA ILE A 15 6.42 5.12 -11.65
C ILE A 15 5.92 4.61 -10.30
N TRP A 16 4.60 4.53 -10.17
CA TRP A 16 3.92 4.04 -8.97
C TRP A 16 3.13 2.77 -9.30
N TYR A 17 2.96 1.90 -8.31
CA TYR A 17 2.25 0.64 -8.46
C TYR A 17 0.84 0.77 -7.90
N ASP A 18 -0.18 0.58 -8.75
CA ASP A 18 -1.58 0.76 -8.39
C ASP A 18 -2.23 -0.52 -7.83
N ASN A 19 -1.61 -1.05 -6.78
CA ASN A 19 -2.13 -2.19 -6.03
C ASN A 19 -1.35 -2.37 -4.72
N ILE A 20 -1.98 -3.02 -3.75
CA ILE A 20 -1.30 -3.54 -2.57
C ILE A 20 -2.01 -4.81 -2.07
N ARG A 21 -1.22 -5.79 -1.64
CA ARG A 21 -1.70 -7.00 -0.97
C ARG A 21 -0.71 -7.39 0.12
N ARG A 22 -1.19 -7.97 1.21
CA ARG A 22 -0.33 -8.39 2.32
C ARG A 22 0.79 -9.35 1.88
N ALA A 23 0.50 -10.34 1.05
CA ALA A 23 1.53 -11.22 0.48
C ALA A 23 2.67 -10.47 -0.23
N MET A 24 2.40 -9.34 -0.89
CA MET A 24 3.43 -8.53 -1.57
C MET A 24 4.45 -7.95 -0.57
N LEU A 25 3.99 -7.66 0.65
CA LEU A 25 4.81 -7.17 1.76
C LEU A 25 5.55 -8.32 2.44
N ASP A 26 4.87 -9.45 2.68
CA ASP A 26 5.42 -10.62 3.36
C ASP A 26 6.50 -11.33 2.55
N THR A 27 6.30 -11.44 1.23
CA THR A 27 7.22 -12.15 0.33
C THR A 27 8.39 -11.29 -0.13
N GLY A 28 8.38 -9.99 0.17
CA GLY A 28 9.38 -9.03 -0.32
C GLY A 28 9.21 -8.62 -1.78
N ASP A 29 8.10 -8.96 -2.43
CA ASP A 29 7.82 -8.56 -3.83
C ASP A 29 7.82 -7.04 -4.00
N LEU A 30 7.27 -6.26 -3.05
CA LEU A 30 7.35 -4.79 -3.10
C LEU A 30 8.81 -4.31 -3.12
N LYS A 31 9.63 -4.84 -2.20
CA LYS A 31 11.05 -4.48 -2.13
C LYS A 31 11.76 -4.83 -3.43
N LYS A 32 11.47 -5.99 -4.01
CA LYS A 32 12.03 -6.42 -5.29
C LYS A 32 11.68 -5.44 -6.42
N LYS A 33 10.43 -4.99 -6.52
CA LYS A 33 10.03 -3.98 -7.53
C LYS A 33 10.76 -2.65 -7.33
N ILE A 34 10.98 -2.24 -6.09
CA ILE A 34 11.78 -1.04 -5.80
C ILE A 34 13.23 -1.24 -6.28
N ASP A 35 13.85 -2.35 -5.92
CA ASP A 35 15.27 -2.60 -6.21
C ASP A 35 15.54 -2.85 -7.71
N GLU A 36 14.65 -3.56 -8.41
CA GLU A 36 14.86 -4.03 -9.78
C GLU A 36 14.19 -3.14 -10.85
N ASP A 37 13.06 -2.51 -10.51
CA ASP A 37 12.25 -1.70 -11.43
C ASP A 37 12.28 -0.20 -11.13
N ASP A 38 13.01 0.22 -10.09
CA ASP A 38 13.07 1.60 -9.59
C ASP A 38 11.69 2.16 -9.24
N LEU A 39 10.79 1.31 -8.71
CA LEU A 39 9.45 1.70 -8.30
C LEU A 39 9.49 2.79 -7.23
N ARG A 40 8.71 3.86 -7.41
CA ARG A 40 8.78 5.09 -6.61
C ARG A 40 7.61 5.32 -5.65
N GLY A 41 6.55 4.55 -5.75
CA GLY A 41 5.41 4.68 -4.85
C GLY A 41 4.36 3.62 -5.09
N VAL A 42 3.34 3.63 -4.24
CA VAL A 42 2.21 2.69 -4.28
C VAL A 42 0.91 3.47 -4.08
N THR A 43 -0.13 3.13 -4.82
CA THR A 43 -1.49 3.60 -4.53
C THR A 43 -2.36 2.49 -3.98
N SER A 44 -3.24 2.87 -3.06
CA SER A 44 -4.33 2.03 -2.57
C SER A 44 -5.65 2.81 -2.63
N ASN A 45 -6.75 2.07 -2.68
CA ASN A 45 -8.12 2.57 -2.62
C ASN A 45 -9.02 1.47 -2.03
N PRO A 46 -10.28 1.78 -1.64
CA PRO A 46 -11.18 0.80 -1.03
C PRO A 46 -11.39 -0.46 -1.88
N THR A 47 -11.38 -0.35 -3.22
CA THR A 47 -11.56 -1.51 -4.11
C THR A 47 -10.33 -2.41 -4.12
N ILE A 48 -9.13 -1.85 -4.01
CA ILE A 48 -7.88 -2.62 -3.89
C ILE A 48 -7.91 -3.45 -2.60
N PHE A 49 -8.25 -2.83 -1.46
CA PHE A 49 -8.32 -3.54 -0.19
C PHE A 49 -9.44 -4.56 -0.12
N GLU A 50 -10.62 -4.26 -0.68
CA GLU A 50 -11.71 -5.22 -0.80
C GLU A 50 -11.21 -6.51 -1.47
N LYS A 51 -10.61 -6.39 -2.66
CA LYS A 51 -10.07 -7.55 -3.40
C LYS A 51 -8.93 -8.27 -2.68
N ALA A 52 -8.07 -7.53 -1.96
CA ALA A 52 -6.97 -8.13 -1.22
C ALA A 52 -7.49 -8.97 -0.04
N ILE A 53 -8.43 -8.43 0.72
CA ILE A 53 -9.00 -9.05 1.92
C ILE A 53 -9.91 -10.22 1.53
N THR A 54 -10.78 -10.07 0.54
CA THR A 54 -11.73 -11.13 0.14
C THR A 54 -11.09 -12.19 -0.77
N GLY A 55 -10.00 -11.85 -1.46
CA GLY A 55 -9.33 -12.71 -2.44
C GLY A 55 -8.17 -13.54 -1.90
N SER A 56 -7.92 -13.51 -0.58
CA SER A 56 -6.80 -14.23 0.05
C SER A 56 -7.15 -14.67 1.47
N THR A 57 -6.28 -15.49 2.07
CA THR A 57 -6.34 -15.86 3.50
C THR A 57 -5.33 -15.09 4.34
N ASP A 58 -4.64 -14.10 3.77
CA ASP A 58 -3.52 -13.39 4.40
C ASP A 58 -3.97 -12.59 5.65
N TYR A 59 -5.27 -12.30 5.75
CA TYR A 59 -5.87 -11.48 6.79
C TYR A 59 -6.56 -12.29 7.89
N ASP A 60 -6.71 -13.61 7.72
CA ASP A 60 -7.52 -14.48 8.58
C ASP A 60 -7.11 -14.43 10.05
N GLU A 61 -5.81 -14.52 10.34
CA GLU A 61 -5.31 -14.58 11.71
C GLU A 61 -5.58 -13.27 12.48
N GLN A 62 -5.25 -12.14 11.86
CA GLN A 62 -5.50 -10.82 12.45
C GLN A 62 -7.00 -10.57 12.59
N MET A 63 -7.80 -10.94 11.59
CA MET A 63 -9.25 -10.80 11.63
C MET A 63 -9.88 -11.62 12.75
N ARG A 64 -9.49 -12.89 12.92
CA ARG A 64 -9.97 -13.75 14.02
C ARG A 64 -9.63 -13.15 15.39
N THR A 65 -8.42 -12.62 15.53
CA THR A 65 -7.97 -11.96 16.77
C THR A 65 -8.85 -10.76 17.11
N LEU A 66 -9.09 -9.86 16.15
CA LEU A 66 -9.89 -8.66 16.36
C LEU A 66 -11.37 -8.99 16.61
N VAL A 67 -11.91 -10.01 15.95
CA VAL A 67 -13.27 -10.51 16.22
C VAL A 67 -13.39 -11.03 17.66
N GLN A 68 -12.41 -11.79 18.14
CA GLN A 68 -12.40 -12.28 19.53
C GLN A 68 -12.30 -11.14 20.56
N GLN A 69 -11.69 -10.02 20.18
CA GLN A 69 -11.62 -8.81 21.00
C GLN A 69 -12.91 -7.98 20.95
N GLY A 70 -13.90 -8.37 20.16
CA GLY A 70 -15.17 -7.65 20.04
C GLY A 70 -15.09 -6.37 19.20
N ALA A 71 -14.08 -6.23 18.34
CA ALA A 71 -13.92 -5.08 17.45
C ALA A 71 -15.09 -4.97 16.46
N SER A 72 -15.48 -3.75 16.10
CA SER A 72 -16.49 -3.53 15.06
C SER A 72 -15.93 -3.84 13.67
N VAL A 73 -16.81 -3.98 12.67
CA VAL A 73 -16.39 -4.21 11.27
C VAL A 73 -15.47 -3.09 10.77
N ASN A 74 -15.75 -1.84 11.14
CA ASN A 74 -14.92 -0.69 10.75
C ASN A 74 -13.56 -0.74 11.44
N ASP A 75 -13.51 -1.03 12.74
CA ASP A 75 -12.25 -1.13 13.47
C ASP A 75 -11.38 -2.26 12.91
N ILE A 76 -12.00 -3.39 12.53
CA ILE A 76 -11.31 -4.49 11.88
C ILE A 76 -10.72 -4.02 10.56
N TYR A 77 -11.53 -3.42 9.68
CA TYR A 77 -11.07 -2.93 8.38
C TYR A 77 -9.91 -1.94 8.52
N GLU A 78 -10.04 -0.92 9.39
CA GLU A 78 -8.99 0.07 9.63
C GLU A 78 -7.72 -0.57 10.16
N ALA A 79 -7.81 -1.49 11.12
CA ALA A 79 -6.64 -2.19 11.66
C ALA A 79 -5.91 -3.04 10.61
N LEU A 80 -6.64 -3.69 9.70
CA LEU A 80 -6.03 -4.46 8.60
C LEU A 80 -5.32 -3.54 7.61
N VAL A 81 -6.00 -2.47 7.18
CA VAL A 81 -5.50 -1.52 6.18
C VAL A 81 -4.31 -0.73 6.71
N LEU A 82 -4.41 -0.16 7.90
CA LEU A 82 -3.34 0.65 8.49
C LEU A 82 -2.08 -0.18 8.75
N ALA A 83 -2.22 -1.46 9.09
CA ALA A 83 -1.07 -2.36 9.21
C ALA A 83 -0.33 -2.52 7.88
N ASP A 84 -1.05 -2.74 6.77
CA ASP A 84 -0.44 -2.90 5.45
C ASP A 84 0.16 -1.56 4.94
N ILE A 85 -0.53 -0.43 5.15
CA ILE A 85 -0.04 0.91 4.81
C ILE A 85 1.24 1.25 5.56
N GLY A 86 1.27 1.02 6.89
CA GLY A 86 2.46 1.29 7.70
C GLY A 86 3.65 0.47 7.24
N ARG A 87 3.45 -0.83 7.01
CA ARG A 87 4.51 -1.73 6.51
C ARG A 87 5.01 -1.33 5.12
N ALA A 88 4.13 -0.93 4.22
CA ALA A 88 4.54 -0.45 2.90
C ALA A 88 5.29 0.88 2.97
N ALA A 89 4.90 1.79 3.86
CA ALA A 89 5.62 3.03 4.12
C ALA A 89 7.03 2.76 4.64
N ASP A 90 7.20 1.80 5.57
CA ASP A 90 8.53 1.37 6.04
C ASP A 90 9.40 0.83 4.91
N ILE A 91 8.83 0.03 4.00
CA ILE A 91 9.54 -0.52 2.83
C ILE A 91 9.94 0.59 1.84
N LEU A 92 9.09 1.61 1.67
CA LEU A 92 9.32 2.74 0.76
C LEU A 92 10.20 3.85 1.37
N LYS A 93 10.43 3.84 2.69
CA LYS A 93 11.23 4.85 3.41
C LYS A 93 12.61 5.12 2.79
N PRO A 94 13.38 4.12 2.32
CA PRO A 94 14.66 4.38 1.66
C PRO A 94 14.52 5.16 0.35
N VAL A 95 13.40 4.99 -0.39
CA VAL A 95 13.11 5.75 -1.61
C VAL A 95 12.78 7.20 -1.24
N TYR A 96 11.98 7.40 -0.20
CA TYR A 96 11.67 8.73 0.34
C TYR A 96 12.94 9.49 0.71
N ASP A 97 13.84 8.85 1.45
CA ASP A 97 15.09 9.47 1.89
C ASP A 97 16.04 9.77 0.72
N LYS A 98 16.17 8.83 -0.23
CA LYS A 98 17.01 8.99 -1.42
C LYS A 98 16.53 10.12 -2.33
N THR A 99 15.23 10.42 -2.30
CA THR A 99 14.60 11.42 -3.18
C THR A 99 14.29 12.73 -2.48
N ASP A 100 14.78 12.93 -1.25
CA ASP A 100 14.51 14.12 -0.44
C ASP A 100 12.98 14.39 -0.32
N GLY A 101 12.22 13.32 -0.13
CA GLY A 101 10.77 13.36 0.04
C GLY A 101 9.95 13.61 -1.23
N VAL A 102 10.55 13.55 -2.42
CA VAL A 102 9.80 13.64 -3.68
C VAL A 102 9.00 12.36 -3.97
N ASP A 103 9.58 11.20 -3.70
CA ASP A 103 8.96 9.88 -3.90
C ASP A 103 8.90 9.09 -2.58
N GLY A 104 8.57 7.79 -2.66
CA GLY A 104 8.58 6.88 -1.51
C GLY A 104 7.29 6.91 -0.70
N TYR A 105 6.17 7.21 -1.36
CA TYR A 105 4.86 7.29 -0.73
C TYR A 105 4.02 6.06 -1.00
N ILE A 106 3.17 5.72 -0.02
CA ILE A 106 1.98 4.93 -0.23
C ILE A 106 0.73 5.76 0.08
N SER A 107 -0.25 5.75 -0.80
CA SER A 107 -1.53 6.44 -0.56
C SER A 107 -2.48 5.59 0.29
N LEU A 108 -3.24 6.26 1.15
CA LEU A 108 -4.42 5.72 1.81
C LEU A 108 -5.57 6.67 1.53
N GLU A 109 -6.65 6.17 0.94
CA GLU A 109 -7.87 6.94 0.74
C GLU A 109 -8.72 7.00 2.02
N VAL A 110 -9.35 8.15 2.24
CA VAL A 110 -10.37 8.33 3.27
C VAL A 110 -11.68 7.65 2.85
N ASN A 111 -12.64 7.56 3.77
CA ASN A 111 -13.95 6.98 3.49
C ASN A 111 -14.65 7.75 2.34
N PRO A 112 -15.04 7.09 1.24
CA PRO A 112 -15.64 7.78 0.08
C PRO A 112 -16.99 8.44 0.40
N ARG A 113 -17.67 8.05 1.50
CA ARG A 113 -18.90 8.71 1.95
C ARG A 113 -18.67 10.14 2.46
N LEU A 114 -17.43 10.50 2.74
CA LEU A 114 -17.02 11.82 3.21
C LEU A 114 -16.58 12.76 2.08
N ALA A 115 -16.70 12.33 0.81
CA ALA A 115 -16.24 13.12 -0.34
C ALA A 115 -16.85 14.54 -0.44
N TYR A 116 -18.02 14.75 0.19
CA TYR A 116 -18.71 16.05 0.23
C TYR A 116 -18.77 16.66 1.63
N ASP A 117 -18.01 16.14 2.59
CA ASP A 117 -17.93 16.66 3.96
C ASP A 117 -16.49 17.02 4.31
N THR A 118 -16.14 18.30 4.15
CA THR A 118 -14.79 18.82 4.45
C THR A 118 -14.35 18.62 5.90
N ARG A 119 -15.29 18.44 6.85
CA ARG A 119 -14.98 18.27 8.29
C ARG A 119 -14.97 16.81 8.73
N GLY A 120 -15.36 15.89 7.85
CA GLY A 120 -15.51 14.47 8.11
C GLY A 120 -14.19 13.73 8.23
#